data_AF-A0A3E0HHG2-F1
#
_entry.id   AF-A0A3E0HHG2-F1
#
_cell.length_a   1.000
_cell.length_b   1.000
_cell.length_c   1.000
_cell.angle_alpha   90.00
_cell.angle_beta   90.00
_cell.angle_gamma   90.00
#
_symmetry.space_group_name_H-M   'P 1'
#
loop_
_entity.id
_entity.type
_entity.pdbx_description
1 polymer ?
#
loop_
_entity_poly.entity_id
_entity_poly.type
_entity_poly.pdbx_seq_one_letter_code
_entity_poly.pdbx_strand_id
1 'polypeptide(L)' 'MTIVFSKTLRKIRISTGIGTEHILTDEICKDVIEKTIIPKFKKGEYYLGIEKGITELIAKWQKPKKKITFYSTLFD' A
#
# COMPACT_ATOMS: atom_id res chain seq x y z
N MET A 1 2.65 -10.78 -3.95
CA MET A 1 1.52 -9.82 -3.91
C MET A 1 0.78 -9.87 -5.22
N THR A 2 -0.54 -9.94 -5.21
CA THR A 2 -1.38 -9.97 -6.42
C THR A 2 -2.50 -8.95 -6.29
N ILE A 3 -2.83 -8.27 -7.39
CA ILE A 3 -4.00 -7.39 -7.48
C ILE A 3 -4.92 -7.94 -8.56
N VAL A 4 -6.19 -8.15 -8.21
CA VAL A 4 -7.22 -8.62 -9.14
C VAL A 4 -8.36 -7.63 -9.13
N PHE A 5 -8.80 -7.23 -10.32
CA PHE A 5 -9.92 -6.32 -10.50
C PHE A 5 -10.84 -6.86 -11.59
N SER A 6 -12.14 -6.65 -11.39
CA SER A 6 -13.16 -6.89 -12.41
C SER A 6 -14.02 -5.64 -12.56
N LYS A 7 -14.00 -5.07 -13.78
CA LYS A 7 -14.83 -3.91 -14.15
C LYS A 7 -16.33 -4.22 -14.04
N THR A 8 -16.75 -5.38 -14.55
CA THR A 8 -18.15 -5.81 -14.56
C THR A 8 -18.71 -5.95 -13.14
N LEU A 9 -18.00 -6.68 -12.28
CA LEU A 9 -18.38 -6.86 -10.88
C LEU A 9 -18.12 -5.64 -9.99
N ARG A 10 -17.39 -4.62 -10.48
CA ARG A 10 -16.91 -3.47 -9.69
C ARG A 10 -16.20 -3.89 -8.40
N LYS A 11 -15.44 -4.98 -8.47
CA LYS A 11 -14.70 -5.55 -7.34
C LYS A 11 -13.20 -5.46 -7.59
N ILE A 12 -12.46 -5.18 -6.53
CA ILE A 12 -11.00 -5.25 -6.49
C ILE A 12 -10.57 -5.99 -5.24
N ARG A 13 -9.49 -6.76 -5.36
CA ARG A 13 -8.83 -7.43 -4.25
C ARG A 13 -7.33 -7.26 -4.38
N ILE A 14 -6.69 -7.02 -3.24
CA ILE A 14 -5.24 -7.08 -3.07
C ILE A 14 -4.95 -8.25 -2.15
N SER A 15 -3.99 -9.08 -2.52
CA SER A 15 -3.51 -10.19 -1.70
C SER A 15 -2.01 -10.05 -1.50
N THR A 16 -1.58 -10.00 -0.24
CA THR A 16 -0.19 -10.02 0.17
C THR A 16 0.24 -11.47 0.42
N GLY A 17 1.54 -11.75 0.25
CA GLY A 17 2.09 -13.10 0.43
C GLY A 17 3.02 -13.13 1.64
N ILE A 18 3.27 -14.33 2.17
CA ILE A 18 4.08 -14.59 3.37
C ILE A 18 5.37 -13.75 3.36
N GLY A 19 5.59 -12.97 4.42
CA GLY A 19 6.70 -12.02 4.55
C GLY A 19 6.42 -10.60 4.06
N THR A 20 5.23 -10.29 3.53
CA THR A 20 4.82 -8.91 3.21
C THR A 20 3.63 -8.42 4.03
N GLU A 21 2.82 -9.34 4.57
CA GLU A 21 1.60 -9.09 5.34
C GLU A 21 1.85 -8.29 6.63
N HIS A 22 3.03 -8.40 7.23
CA HIS A 22 3.39 -7.66 8.46
C HIS A 22 3.67 -6.17 8.20
N ILE A 23 4.02 -5.80 6.96
CA ILE A 23 4.22 -4.40 6.55
C ILE A 23 2.99 -3.90 5.79
N LEU A 24 2.48 -4.70 4.86
CA LEU A 24 1.28 -4.44 4.07
C LEU A 24 0.10 -5.19 4.69
N THR A 25 -0.36 -4.68 5.83
CA THR A 25 -1.51 -5.23 6.54
C THR A 25 -2.79 -5.11 5.70
N ASP A 26 -3.81 -5.90 6.05
CA ASP A 26 -5.14 -5.82 5.43
C ASP A 26 -5.71 -4.39 5.51
N GLU A 27 -5.49 -3.72 6.64
CA GLU A 27 -5.90 -2.33 6.85
C GLU A 27 -5.19 -1.37 5.89
N ILE A 28 -3.87 -1.50 5.72
CA ILE A 28 -3.11 -0.69 4.76
C ILE A 28 -3.59 -0.93 3.33
N CYS A 29 -3.83 -2.18 2.96
CA CYS A 29 -4.33 -2.53 1.63
C CYS A 29 -5.74 -1.98 1.40
N LYS A 30 -6.63 -2.08 2.39
CA LYS A 30 -7.98 -1.51 2.36
C LYS A 30 -7.93 0.01 2.18
N ASP A 31 -7.05 0.68 2.92
CA ASP A 31 -6.84 2.11 2.83
C ASP A 31 -6.43 2.56 1.42
N VAL A 32 -5.49 1.86 0.79
CA VAL A 32 -5.08 2.15 -0.60
C VAL A 32 -6.24 1.95 -1.58
N ILE A 33 -7.04 0.89 -1.39
CA ILE A 33 -8.22 0.64 -2.22
C ILE A 33 -9.21 1.80 -2.09
N GLU A 34 -9.58 2.18 -0.88
CA GLU A 34 -10.64 3.17 -0.61
C GLU A 34 -10.22 4.60 -0.94
N LYS A 35 -8.98 4.99 -0.62
CA LYS A 35 -8.50 6.37 -0.73
C LYS A 35 -7.81 6.67 -2.07
N THR A 36 -7.21 5.67 -2.72
CA THR A 36 -6.42 5.88 -3.94
C THR A 36 -7.08 5.26 -5.17
N ILE A 37 -7.51 3.99 -5.09
CA ILE A 37 -8.00 3.26 -6.26
C ILE A 37 -9.47 3.58 -6.59
N ILE A 38 -10.38 3.46 -5.62
CA ILE A 38 -11.82 3.67 -5.84
C ILE A 38 -12.15 5.06 -6.41
N PRO A 39 -11.56 6.18 -5.93
CA PRO A 39 -11.84 7.50 -6.48
C PRO A 39 -11.48 7.61 -7.97
N LYS A 40 -10.43 6.91 -8.40
CA LYS A 40 -10.00 6.85 -9.80
C LYS A 40 -10.92 5.98 -10.64
N PHE A 41 -11.35 4.84 -10.11
CA PHE A 41 -12.33 3.97 -10.77
C PHE A 41 -13.68 4.68 -10.99
N LYS A 42 -14.12 5.50 -10.02
CA LYS A 42 -15.33 6.33 -10.15
C LYS A 42 -15.24 7.35 -11.30
N LYS A 43 -14.04 7.77 -11.68
CA LYS A 43 -13.78 8.67 -12.82
C LYS A 43 -13.53 7.93 -14.15
N GLY A 44 -13.59 6.59 -14.15
CA GLY A 44 -13.21 5.77 -15.31
C GLY A 44 -11.69 5.66 -15.54
N GLU A 45 -10.88 6.21 -14.63
CA GLU A 45 -9.41 6.23 -14.71
C GLU A 45 -8.81 4.94 -14.12
N TYR A 46 -9.18 3.77 -14.68
CA TYR A 46 -8.82 2.47 -14.09
C TYR A 46 -7.31 2.21 -14.04
N TYR A 47 -6.61 2.42 -15.16
CA TYR A 47 -5.16 2.20 -15.23
C TYR A 47 -4.43 3.09 -14.21
N LEU A 48 -4.76 4.38 -14.19
CA LEU A 48 -4.18 5.34 -13.26
C LEU A 48 -4.49 5.00 -11.79
N GLY A 49 -5.69 4.48 -11.50
CA GLY A 49 -6.04 4.00 -10.17
C GLY A 49 -5.14 2.86 -9.71
N ILE A 50 -4.94 1.86 -10.59
CA ILE A 50 -4.09 0.71 -10.30
C ILE A 50 -2.62 1.14 -10.16
N GLU A 51 -2.10 1.94 -11.08
CA GLU A 51 -0.72 2.44 -11.07
C GLU A 51 -0.41 3.20 -9.77
N LYS A 52 -1.28 4.13 -9.37
CA LYS A 52 -1.11 4.89 -8.12
C LYS A 52 -1.22 4.01 -6.89
N GLY A 53 -2.17 3.08 -6.86
CA GLY A 53 -2.32 2.13 -5.77
C GLY A 53 -1.08 1.24 -5.59
N ILE A 54 -0.55 0.69 -6.68
CA ILE A 54 0.69 -0.11 -6.66
C ILE A 54 1.87 0.75 -6.19
N THR A 55 2.02 1.96 -6.72
CA THR A 55 3.11 2.87 -6.35
C THR A 55 3.09 3.17 -4.85
N GLU A 56 1.91 3.42 -4.28
CA GLU A 56 1.75 3.66 -2.84
C GLU A 56 2.11 2.42 -2.00
N LEU A 57 1.70 1.23 -2.42
CA LEU A 57 2.04 -0.03 -1.73
C LEU A 57 3.54 -0.29 -1.76
N ILE A 58 4.21 -0.07 -2.89
CA ILE A 58 5.68 -0.19 -3.00
C ILE A 58 6.36 0.77 -2.03
N ALA A 59 5.91 2.02 -1.97
CA ALA A 59 6.47 3.02 -1.06
C ALA A 59 6.26 2.66 0.42
N LYS A 60 5.13 2.05 0.78
CA LYS A 60 4.85 1.56 2.14
C LYS A 60 5.70 0.34 2.49
N TRP A 61 5.89 -0.59 1.54
CA TRP A 61 6.69 -1.79 1.74
C TRP A 61 8.16 -1.48 2.06
N GLN A 62 8.73 -0.46 1.43
CA GLN A 62 10.13 -0.08 1.62
C GLN A 62 10.46 0.56 2.98
N LYS A 63 9.50 0.77 3.88
CA LYS A 63 9.77 1.39 5.20
C LYS A 63 10.11 0.36 6.28
N PRO A 64 11.40 0.23 6.59
CA PRO A 64 11.82 0.27 7.98
C PRO A 64 12.83 1.41 8.19
N LYS A 65 12.36 2.62 8.55
CA LYS A 65 13.24 3.60 9.21
C LYS A 65 13.26 3.29 10.70
N LYS A 66 14.16 2.40 11.14
CA LYS A 66 14.59 2.40 12.54
C LYS A 66 15.24 3.76 12.77
N LYS A 67 14.61 4.65 13.55
CA LYS A 67 15.33 5.78 14.15
C LYS A 67 16.42 5.15 15.01
N ILE A 68 17.68 5.32 14.63
CA ILE A 68 18.78 5.12 15.58
C ILE A 68 18.63 6.28 16.57
N THR A 69 18.08 5.99 17.75
CA THR A 69 18.18 6.91 18.89
C THR A 69 19.63 6.85 19.34
N PHE A 70 20.44 7.83 18.93
CA PHE A 70 21.73 8.05 19.56
C PHE A 70 21.48 8.48 21.01
N TYR A 71 21.71 7.59 21.97
CA TYR A 71 21.99 8.01 23.34
C TYR A 71 23.31 8.77 23.31
N SER A 72 23.25 10.10 23.14
CA SER A 72 24.36 10.97 23.48
C SER A 72 24.30 11.22 24.99
N THR A 73 24.90 10.32 25.75
CA THR A 73 25.26 10.58 27.14
C THR A 73 26.64 10.02 27.41
N LEU A 74 27.49 10.88 27.97
CA LEU A 74 28.74 10.60 28.67
C LEU A 74 29.96 10.43 27.75
N PHE A 75 30.53 11.56 27.30
CA PHE A 75 31.95 11.92 27.31
C PHE A 75 32.12 13.17 26.44
N ASP A 76 31.76 14.33 27.00
CA ASP A 76 32.41 15.61 26.76
C ASP A 76 32.62 16.25 28.14
#